data_AF-A0A7K8JMB8-F1
#
_entry.id   AF-A0A7K8JMB8-F1
#
_cell.length_a   1.000
_cell.length_b   1.000
_cell.length_c   1.000
_cell.angle_alpha   90.00
_cell.angle_beta   90.00
_cell.angle_gamma   90.00
#
_symmetry.space_group_name_H-M   'P 1'
#
loop_
_entity.id
_entity.type
_entity.pdbx_description
1 polymer ?
#
loop_
_entity_poly.entity_id
_entity_poly.type
_entity_poly.pdbx_seq_one_letter_code
_entity_poly.pdbx_strand_id
1 'polypeptide(L)'
;MLLLLSLVTGLALSASGVMTEKETGPSQELFRDIQKKVNELWQNLLYPVMPGNETAEMIYATCEMKPSSKIDADKPQVTGQVLFRQHHTYGRLEAIFSLDGFPLDNNQSGRAIHIHELGDLSNGCDATGGHYNPFSVNHPRHPGDFGNFFPKEGKIRKYKTNLCATMFGPYSIMGRSVVVHEQEDDMGKGNNKASLENGNAGKRLACCVIGICNKNLWEEKLSEVTDKKKRGLNKRA
;
A
#
# COMPACT_ATOMS: atom_id res chain seq x y z
N MET A 1 68.80 -7.11 36.11
CA MET A 1 68.59 -8.19 37.11
C MET A 1 67.40 -9.00 36.66
N LEU A 2 67.62 -10.05 35.87
CA LEU A 2 67.80 -11.44 36.31
C LEU A 2 66.50 -12.08 36.83
N LEU A 3 65.87 -12.86 35.93
CA LEU A 3 65.31 -14.20 36.09
C LEU A 3 64.87 -14.66 37.48
N LEU A 4 63.67 -15.26 37.56
CA LEU A 4 63.55 -16.70 37.82
C LEU A 4 62.13 -17.23 37.53
N LEU A 5 62.08 -18.24 36.66
CA LEU A 5 61.02 -19.21 36.53
C LEU A 5 60.95 -20.08 37.80
N SER A 6 59.74 -20.51 38.17
CA SER A 6 59.55 -21.81 38.81
C SER A 6 58.23 -22.43 38.37
N LEU A 7 58.35 -23.48 37.57
CA LEU A 7 57.33 -24.50 37.36
C LEU A 7 57.09 -25.26 38.67
N VAL A 8 55.84 -25.45 39.07
CA VAL A 8 55.44 -26.62 39.87
C VAL A 8 54.16 -27.21 39.27
N THR A 9 54.32 -28.37 38.65
CA THR A 9 53.25 -29.31 38.31
C THR A 9 52.68 -29.91 39.59
N GLY A 10 51.36 -29.88 39.76
CA GLY A 10 50.69 -30.47 40.92
C GLY A 10 49.26 -30.90 40.64
N LEU A 11 49.13 -32.18 40.31
CA LEU A 11 47.98 -33.08 40.46
C LEU A 11 46.56 -32.59 40.08
N ALA A 12 46.05 -33.22 39.03
CA ALA A 12 44.63 -33.51 38.89
C ALA A 12 44.14 -34.36 40.08
N LEU A 13 43.18 -33.85 40.84
CA LEU A 13 42.14 -34.68 41.45
C LEU A 13 40.78 -34.12 41.05
N SER A 14 40.08 -34.95 40.29
CA SER A 14 38.69 -34.83 39.92
C SER A 14 37.79 -34.77 41.16
N ALA A 15 37.01 -33.71 41.29
CA ALA A 15 35.72 -33.75 41.95
C ALA A 15 34.66 -33.35 40.92
N SER A 16 34.06 -34.38 40.34
CA SER A 16 32.96 -34.31 39.40
C SER A 16 31.73 -33.72 40.06
N GLY A 17 31.01 -32.86 39.31
CA GLY A 17 29.55 -32.77 39.46
C GLY A 17 29.01 -31.48 40.08
N VAL A 18 29.29 -30.33 39.48
CA VAL A 18 28.26 -29.28 39.36
C VAL A 18 28.24 -28.87 37.89
N MET A 19 27.40 -29.56 37.11
CA MET A 19 27.00 -29.06 35.80
C MET A 19 26.05 -27.90 36.06
N THR A 20 26.51 -26.68 35.82
CA THR A 20 25.62 -25.55 35.56
C THR A 20 24.72 -25.94 34.40
N GLU A 21 23.42 -26.11 34.67
CA GLU A 21 22.40 -26.19 33.63
C GLU A 21 22.47 -24.89 32.83
N LYS A 22 23.07 -24.98 31.65
CA LYS A 22 23.03 -23.92 30.66
C LYS A 22 21.62 -23.96 30.11
N GLU A 23 20.73 -23.12 30.64
CA GLU A 23 19.44 -22.84 30.02
C GLU A 23 19.71 -22.41 28.57
N THR A 24 19.55 -23.34 27.64
CA THR A 24 19.53 -23.04 26.22
C THR A 24 18.22 -22.35 25.97
N GLY A 25 18.26 -21.01 25.99
CA GLY A 25 17.14 -20.18 25.54
C GLY A 25 16.68 -20.63 24.14
N PRO A 26 15.39 -20.40 23.80
CA PRO A 26 14.82 -20.93 22.56
C PRO A 26 15.69 -20.56 21.37
N SER A 27 15.94 -21.52 20.47
CA SER A 27 16.72 -21.24 19.26
C SER A 27 16.10 -20.06 18.50
N GLN A 28 16.92 -19.22 17.86
CA GLN A 28 16.41 -18.13 17.02
C GLN A 28 15.36 -18.61 15.99
N GLU A 29 15.47 -19.87 15.56
CA GLU A 29 14.50 -20.50 14.68
C GLU A 29 13.16 -20.77 15.36
N LEU A 30 13.16 -21.19 16.63
CA LEU A 30 11.95 -21.38 17.41
C LEU A 30 11.25 -20.03 17.69
N PHE A 31 12.00 -18.97 18.00
CA PHE A 31 11.41 -17.63 18.12
C PHE A 31 10.82 -17.14 16.79
N ARG A 32 11.51 -17.37 15.67
CA ARG A 32 11.04 -17.01 14.33
C ARG A 32 9.77 -17.80 13.96
N ASP A 33 9.70 -19.07 14.33
CA ASP A 33 8.53 -19.92 14.12
C ASP A 33 7.34 -19.49 14.99
N ILE A 34 7.58 -19.17 16.26
CA ILE A 34 6.55 -18.63 17.17
C ILE A 34 6.03 -17.30 16.64
N GLN A 35 6.91 -16.37 16.24
CA GLN A 35 6.49 -15.10 15.65
C GLN A 35 5.67 -15.30 14.36
N LYS A 36 6.06 -16.25 13.53
CA LYS A 36 5.30 -16.61 12.32
C LYS A 36 3.91 -17.13 12.66
N LYS A 37 3.80 -18.10 13.58
CA LYS A 37 2.52 -18.69 14.01
C LYS A 37 1.61 -17.68 14.69
N VAL A 38 2.17 -16.82 15.54
CA VAL A 38 1.43 -15.73 16.18
C VAL A 38 0.90 -14.77 15.12
N ASN A 39 1.71 -14.40 14.12
CA ASN A 39 1.27 -13.56 13.01
C ASN A 39 0.18 -14.24 12.18
N GLU A 40 0.31 -15.53 11.84
CA GLU A 40 -0.71 -16.30 11.12
C GLU A 40 -2.02 -16.35 11.90
N LEU A 41 -1.95 -16.60 13.21
CA LEU A 41 -3.12 -16.61 14.09
C LEU A 41 -3.79 -15.23 14.17
N TRP A 42 -3.01 -14.16 14.30
CA TRP A 42 -3.53 -12.78 14.26
C TRP A 42 -4.15 -12.43 12.91
N GLN A 43 -3.55 -12.85 11.80
CA GLN A 43 -4.14 -12.65 10.47
C GLN A 43 -5.48 -13.37 10.34
N ASN A 44 -5.56 -14.62 10.82
CA ASN A 44 -6.80 -15.40 10.79
C ASN A 44 -7.88 -14.84 11.73
N LEU A 45 -7.51 -14.25 12.86
CA LEU A 45 -8.46 -13.64 13.81
C LEU A 45 -8.97 -12.26 13.34
N LEU A 46 -8.08 -11.41 12.82
CA LEU A 46 -8.42 -10.05 12.40
C LEU A 46 -9.12 -10.01 11.04
N TYR A 47 -8.85 -11.01 10.20
CA TYR A 47 -9.50 -11.20 8.92
C TYR A 47 -10.06 -12.62 8.87
N PRO A 48 -11.19 -12.89 9.56
CA PRO A 48 -11.82 -14.20 9.48
C PRO A 48 -12.09 -14.49 8.01
N VAL A 49 -11.33 -15.47 7.47
CA VAL A 49 -11.66 -16.11 6.21
C VAL A 49 -13.11 -16.56 6.37
N MET A 50 -14.01 -15.96 5.60
CA MET A 50 -15.41 -16.37 5.59
C MET A 50 -15.42 -17.87 5.25
N PRO A 51 -16.06 -18.73 6.07
CA PRO A 51 -15.96 -20.17 5.87
C PRO A 51 -16.72 -20.53 4.59
N GLY A 52 -15.99 -20.76 3.50
CA GLY A 52 -16.63 -21.03 2.22
C GLY A 52 -15.79 -21.26 0.97
N ASN A 53 -14.45 -21.42 1.02
CA ASN A 53 -13.70 -22.19 0.01
C ASN A 53 -12.18 -22.18 0.27
N GLU A 54 -11.56 -23.36 0.34
CA GLU A 54 -10.10 -23.53 0.45
C GLU A 54 -9.35 -23.31 -0.89
N THR A 55 -9.99 -22.73 -1.90
CA THR A 55 -9.35 -22.33 -3.16
C THR A 55 -9.09 -20.82 -3.18
N ALA A 56 -7.84 -20.43 -2.90
CA ALA A 56 -7.22 -19.11 -3.16
C ALA A 56 -8.19 -17.97 -3.49
N GLU A 57 -8.92 -17.48 -2.49
CA GLU A 57 -9.98 -16.50 -2.72
C GLU A 57 -9.37 -15.14 -3.08
N MET A 58 -9.69 -14.67 -4.28
CA MET A 58 -9.34 -13.33 -4.73
C MET A 58 -10.21 -12.34 -3.97
N ILE A 59 -9.58 -11.37 -3.32
CA ILE A 59 -10.32 -10.30 -2.65
C ILE A 59 -10.47 -9.10 -3.58
N TYR A 60 -11.58 -8.40 -3.41
CA TYR A 60 -11.96 -7.24 -4.20
C TYR A 60 -12.31 -6.09 -3.27
N ALA A 61 -11.88 -4.89 -3.64
CA ALA A 61 -12.23 -3.67 -2.94
C ALA A 61 -12.62 -2.57 -3.92
N THR A 62 -13.45 -1.65 -3.43
CA THR A 62 -13.90 -0.46 -4.14
C THR A 62 -13.63 0.78 -3.30
N CYS A 63 -13.48 1.90 -3.99
CA CYS A 63 -13.34 3.22 -3.43
C CYS A 63 -14.16 4.18 -4.30
N GLU A 64 -15.32 4.58 -3.78
CA GLU A 64 -16.28 5.47 -4.46
C GLU A 64 -15.83 6.93 -4.32
N MET A 65 -15.15 7.43 -5.35
CA MET A 65 -14.51 8.74 -5.36
C MET A 65 -15.54 9.87 -5.34
N LYS A 66 -15.39 10.78 -4.37
CA LYS A 66 -16.20 12.00 -4.25
C LYS A 66 -15.31 13.23 -4.12
N PRO A 67 -15.74 14.40 -4.64
CA PRO A 67 -15.04 15.65 -4.43
C PRO A 67 -14.87 15.96 -2.93
N SER A 68 -13.75 16.56 -2.56
CA SER A 68 -13.53 17.02 -1.19
C SER A 68 -14.57 18.07 -0.82
N SER A 69 -15.16 17.99 0.37
CA SER A 69 -16.10 19.00 0.88
C SER A 69 -15.47 20.39 1.10
N LYS A 70 -14.13 20.48 1.06
CA LYS A 70 -13.34 21.70 1.22
C LYS A 70 -12.74 22.21 -0.08
N ILE A 71 -13.02 21.57 -1.20
CA ILE A 71 -12.48 22.02 -2.48
C ILE A 71 -13.14 23.33 -2.91
N ASP A 72 -12.35 24.25 -3.46
CA ASP A 72 -12.89 25.52 -3.99
C ASP A 72 -13.81 25.25 -5.19
N ALA A 73 -14.84 26.07 -5.39
CA ALA A 73 -15.85 25.85 -6.43
C ALA A 73 -15.32 25.95 -7.87
N ASP A 74 -14.21 26.66 -8.07
CA ASP A 74 -13.50 26.78 -9.35
C ASP A 74 -12.62 25.56 -9.67
N LYS A 75 -12.49 24.62 -8.73
CA LYS A 75 -11.66 23.43 -8.89
C LYS A 75 -12.44 22.25 -9.49
N PRO A 76 -11.74 21.33 -10.17
CA PRO A 76 -12.36 20.15 -10.75
C PRO A 76 -13.09 19.29 -9.71
N GLN A 77 -14.35 18.99 -9.97
CA GLN A 77 -15.19 18.13 -9.13
C GLN A 77 -15.01 16.68 -9.57
N VAL A 78 -13.94 16.04 -9.09
CA VAL A 78 -13.57 14.68 -9.50
C VAL A 78 -14.46 13.64 -8.83
N THR A 79 -15.04 12.76 -9.63
CA THR A 79 -15.91 11.64 -9.21
C THR A 79 -15.48 10.34 -9.89
N GLY A 80 -15.98 9.20 -9.43
CA GLY A 80 -15.83 7.92 -10.10
C GLY A 80 -15.47 6.80 -9.13
N GLN A 81 -14.67 5.84 -9.58
CA GLN A 81 -14.37 4.66 -8.80
C GLN A 81 -12.91 4.22 -8.98
N VAL A 82 -12.31 3.77 -7.88
CA VAL A 82 -11.05 3.01 -7.91
C VAL A 82 -11.35 1.61 -7.38
N LEU A 83 -11.07 0.60 -8.19
CA LEU A 83 -11.27 -0.80 -7.85
C LEU A 83 -9.92 -1.47 -7.65
N PHE A 84 -9.88 -2.42 -6.73
CA PHE A 84 -8.71 -3.21 -6.42
C PHE A 84 -9.04 -4.70 -6.46
N ARG A 85 -8.06 -5.50 -6.88
CA ARG A 85 -8.07 -6.94 -6.62
C ARG A 85 -6.68 -7.44 -6.26
N GLN A 86 -6.63 -8.47 -5.43
CA GLN A 86 -5.39 -9.13 -5.09
C GLN A 86 -5.65 -10.63 -4.93
N HIS A 87 -4.84 -11.43 -5.61
CA HIS A 87 -4.87 -12.88 -5.50
C HIS A 87 -4.03 -13.28 -4.29
N HIS A 88 -4.62 -13.88 -3.24
CA HIS A 88 -3.96 -14.32 -2.01
C HIS A 88 -3.02 -13.29 -1.32
N THR A 89 -2.45 -13.66 -0.19
CA THR A 89 -1.62 -12.77 0.65
C THR A 89 -0.31 -12.31 -0.01
N TYR A 90 0.27 -13.12 -0.92
CA TYR A 90 1.53 -12.80 -1.61
C TYR A 90 1.36 -12.26 -3.04
N GLY A 91 0.11 -12.14 -3.54
CA GLY A 91 -0.09 -11.67 -4.91
C GLY A 91 0.16 -10.19 -4.98
N ARG A 92 0.52 -9.70 -6.16
CA ARG A 92 0.59 -8.26 -6.37
C ARG A 92 -0.82 -7.69 -6.50
N LEU A 93 -1.01 -6.50 -5.92
CA LEU A 93 -2.24 -5.77 -6.06
C LEU A 93 -2.38 -5.24 -7.49
N GLU A 94 -3.61 -5.28 -7.99
CA GLU A 94 -4.02 -4.67 -9.25
C GLU A 94 -5.08 -3.62 -8.96
N ALA A 95 -5.14 -2.58 -9.80
CA ALA A 95 -6.14 -1.53 -9.65
C ALA A 95 -6.67 -1.01 -10.99
N ILE A 96 -7.96 -0.66 -10.99
CA ILE A 96 -8.63 0.05 -12.07
C ILE A 96 -9.03 1.43 -11.56
N PHE A 97 -8.60 2.47 -12.28
CA PHE A 97 -8.94 3.86 -12.03
C PHE A 97 -9.92 4.31 -13.12
N SER A 98 -11.16 4.58 -12.72
CA SER A 98 -12.22 5.09 -13.59
C SER A 98 -12.78 6.37 -13.00
N LEU A 99 -12.16 7.50 -13.36
CA LEU A 99 -12.44 8.80 -12.78
C LEU A 99 -12.87 9.80 -13.87
N ASP A 100 -13.76 10.70 -13.52
CA ASP A 100 -14.35 11.74 -14.38
C ASP A 100 -14.31 13.09 -13.66
N GLY A 101 -14.65 14.17 -14.36
CA GLY A 101 -14.75 15.51 -13.78
C GLY A 101 -13.46 16.33 -13.84
N PHE A 102 -12.48 15.89 -14.64
CA PHE A 102 -11.33 16.73 -14.98
C PHE A 102 -11.72 17.76 -16.06
N PRO A 103 -11.02 18.90 -16.18
CA PRO A 103 -11.34 19.87 -17.24
C PRO A 103 -11.18 19.26 -18.65
N LEU A 104 -11.62 19.97 -19.69
CA LEU A 104 -11.61 19.46 -21.07
C LEU A 104 -10.49 20.05 -21.94
N ASP A 105 -9.67 20.95 -21.39
CA ASP A 105 -8.60 21.61 -22.11
C ASP A 105 -7.41 20.69 -22.41
N ASN A 106 -6.76 20.92 -23.55
CA ASN A 106 -5.69 20.05 -24.07
C ASN A 106 -4.34 20.23 -23.36
N ASN A 107 -4.20 21.18 -22.44
CA ASN A 107 -2.96 21.51 -21.74
C ASN A 107 -2.91 20.99 -20.29
N GLN A 108 -3.62 19.90 -19.99
CA GLN A 108 -3.63 19.40 -18.62
C GLN A 108 -2.34 18.75 -18.19
N SER A 109 -1.86 19.22 -17.04
CA SER A 109 -0.91 18.50 -16.21
C SER A 109 -1.53 17.21 -15.68
N GLY A 110 -0.68 16.22 -15.43
CA GLY A 110 -1.06 15.01 -14.71
C GLY A 110 -1.57 15.31 -13.30
N ARG A 111 -2.21 14.29 -12.72
CA ARG A 111 -2.75 14.30 -11.37
C ARG A 111 -2.13 13.14 -10.61
N ALA A 112 -1.56 13.42 -9.46
CA ALA A 112 -1.07 12.38 -8.56
C ALA A 112 -2.26 11.67 -7.89
N ILE A 113 -2.14 10.35 -7.68
CA ILE A 113 -3.12 9.56 -6.93
C ILE A 113 -2.38 8.71 -5.90
N HIS A 114 -2.78 8.84 -4.64
CA HIS A 114 -2.10 8.20 -3.51
C HIS A 114 -3.07 7.48 -2.58
N ILE A 115 -2.56 6.54 -1.79
CA ILE A 115 -3.25 6.08 -0.58
C ILE A 115 -2.79 6.92 0.60
N HIS A 116 -3.75 7.51 1.30
CA HIS A 116 -3.52 8.23 2.54
C HIS A 116 -3.79 7.34 3.75
N GLU A 117 -3.22 7.70 4.89
CA GLU A 117 -3.18 6.86 6.08
C GLU A 117 -4.56 6.54 6.65
N LEU A 118 -5.47 7.51 6.68
CA LEU A 118 -6.76 7.41 7.34
C LEU A 118 -7.91 7.36 6.32
N GLY A 119 -8.92 6.55 6.60
CA GLY A 119 -10.24 6.61 5.97
C GLY A 119 -11.18 7.65 6.61
N ASP A 120 -10.62 8.70 7.22
CA ASP A 120 -11.40 9.76 7.85
C ASP A 120 -11.74 10.84 6.81
N LEU A 121 -13.04 11.02 6.57
CA LEU A 121 -13.60 12.03 5.65
C LEU A 121 -14.36 13.14 6.40
N SER A 122 -14.26 13.21 7.73
CA SER A 122 -15.00 14.16 8.58
C SER A 122 -14.74 15.63 8.23
N ASN A 123 -13.54 15.94 7.72
CA ASN A 123 -13.17 17.24 7.19
C ASN A 123 -12.78 17.16 5.70
N GLY A 124 -13.56 16.41 4.92
CA GLY A 124 -13.24 16.14 3.52
C GLY A 124 -11.93 15.38 3.38
N CYS A 125 -11.19 15.63 2.31
CA CYS A 125 -9.94 14.91 2.06
C CYS A 125 -8.77 15.36 2.95
N ASP A 126 -8.91 16.46 3.71
CA ASP A 126 -7.84 16.95 4.57
C ASP A 126 -7.70 16.11 5.85
N ALA A 127 -8.77 15.44 6.27
CA ALA A 127 -8.77 14.54 7.44
C ALA A 127 -8.06 13.20 7.19
N THR A 128 -7.70 12.88 5.94
CA THR A 128 -7.12 11.56 5.61
C THR A 128 -5.67 11.37 6.08
N GLY A 129 -5.05 12.40 6.68
CA GLY A 129 -3.65 12.37 7.11
C GLY A 129 -2.67 12.48 5.94
N GLY A 130 -1.44 12.00 6.12
CA GLY A 130 -0.40 11.96 5.08
C GLY A 130 -0.51 10.73 4.18
N HIS A 131 0.49 10.52 3.31
CA HIS A 131 0.60 9.26 2.56
C HIS A 131 0.73 8.09 3.53
N TYR A 132 0.10 6.97 3.21
CA TYR A 132 0.22 5.77 4.02
C TYR A 132 1.65 5.20 3.97
N ASN A 133 2.40 5.33 5.07
CA ASN A 133 3.82 4.99 5.14
C ASN A 133 4.15 4.03 6.29
N PRO A 134 3.75 2.75 6.20
CA PRO A 134 3.99 1.78 7.27
C PRO A 134 5.48 1.45 7.48
N PHE A 135 6.34 1.82 6.52
CA PHE A 135 7.77 1.47 6.53
C PHE A 135 8.69 2.66 6.81
N SER A 136 8.13 3.84 7.13
CA SER A 136 8.90 5.07 7.39
C SER A 136 9.95 5.35 6.31
N VAL A 137 9.56 5.18 5.03
CA VAL A 137 10.42 5.46 3.87
C VAL A 137 10.04 6.79 3.23
N ASN A 138 10.97 7.45 2.55
CA ASN A 138 10.63 8.64 1.76
C ASN A 138 9.77 8.27 0.54
N HIS A 139 8.85 9.16 0.18
CA HIS A 139 8.21 9.19 -1.13
C HIS A 139 9.29 9.21 -2.25
N PRO A 140 9.09 8.55 -3.41
CA PRO A 140 7.90 7.82 -3.88
C PRO A 140 7.92 6.32 -3.56
N ARG A 141 8.37 5.92 -2.37
CA ARG A 141 8.47 4.51 -1.97
C ARG A 141 7.35 4.04 -1.05
N HIS A 142 6.33 4.86 -0.81
CA HIS A 142 5.19 4.39 -0.04
C HIS A 142 4.41 3.34 -0.84
N PRO A 143 3.79 2.34 -0.19
CA PRO A 143 3.10 1.26 -0.89
C PRO A 143 1.97 1.75 -1.82
N GLY A 144 1.34 2.86 -1.47
CA GLY A 144 0.24 3.49 -2.22
C GLY A 144 0.63 4.69 -3.07
N ASP A 145 1.92 4.93 -3.33
CA ASP A 145 2.36 5.97 -4.25
C ASP A 145 2.11 5.51 -5.70
N PHE A 146 0.90 5.73 -6.23
CA PHE A 146 0.58 5.29 -7.59
C PHE A 146 1.17 6.20 -8.67
N GLY A 147 1.64 7.41 -8.32
CA GLY A 147 2.25 8.38 -9.23
C GLY A 147 1.23 9.08 -10.14
N ASN A 148 1.71 9.56 -11.29
CA ASN A 148 0.95 10.46 -12.16
C ASN A 148 -0.02 9.76 -13.12
N PHE A 149 -1.20 10.36 -13.27
CA PHE A 149 -2.23 10.00 -14.23
C PHE A 149 -2.61 11.21 -15.07
N PHE A 150 -2.73 11.01 -16.37
CA PHE A 150 -3.00 12.10 -17.32
C PHE A 150 -4.43 11.96 -17.84
N PRO A 151 -5.36 12.82 -17.40
CA PRO A 151 -6.73 12.80 -17.90
C PRO A 151 -6.77 13.04 -19.41
N LYS A 152 -7.75 12.43 -20.08
CA LYS A 152 -8.06 12.65 -21.49
C LYS A 152 -9.56 12.87 -21.62
N GLU A 153 -9.95 13.95 -22.29
CA GLU A 153 -11.37 14.32 -22.47
C GLU A 153 -12.12 14.38 -21.11
N GLY A 154 -11.46 14.92 -20.08
CA GLY A 154 -12.01 15.01 -18.73
C GLY A 154 -12.04 13.71 -17.94
N LYS A 155 -11.36 12.65 -18.40
CA LYS A 155 -11.45 11.29 -17.83
C LYS A 155 -10.10 10.61 -17.62
N ILE A 156 -10.00 9.85 -16.53
CA ILE A 156 -8.97 8.83 -16.34
C ILE A 156 -9.62 7.46 -16.48
N ARG A 157 -9.06 6.63 -17.36
CA ARG A 157 -9.40 5.21 -17.53
C ARG A 157 -8.10 4.43 -17.58
N LYS A 158 -7.67 3.87 -16.46
CA LYS A 158 -6.35 3.22 -16.34
C LYS A 158 -6.45 1.93 -15.56
N TYR A 159 -5.79 0.89 -16.07
CA TYR A 159 -5.55 -0.36 -15.37
C TYR A 159 -4.05 -0.43 -15.02
N LYS A 160 -3.74 -0.76 -13.77
CA LYS A 160 -2.39 -0.95 -13.24
C LYS A 160 -2.28 -2.32 -12.58
N THR A 161 -1.13 -2.96 -12.78
CA THR A 161 -0.78 -4.25 -12.18
C THR A 161 0.52 -4.08 -11.38
N ASN A 162 0.91 -5.12 -10.63
CA ASN A 162 2.18 -5.17 -9.92
C ASN A 162 2.36 -4.04 -8.88
N LEU A 163 1.29 -3.58 -8.25
CA LEU A 163 1.34 -2.53 -7.23
C LEU A 163 1.95 -3.07 -5.93
N CYS A 164 2.65 -2.18 -5.20
CA CYS A 164 3.35 -2.51 -3.95
C CYS A 164 2.42 -2.59 -2.74
N ALA A 165 1.29 -1.87 -2.76
CA ALA A 165 0.26 -1.96 -1.74
C ALA A 165 -0.33 -3.38 -1.63
N THR A 166 -0.93 -3.67 -0.47
CA THR A 166 -1.58 -4.95 -0.15
C THR A 166 -2.89 -4.70 0.56
N MET A 167 -3.88 -5.54 0.33
CA MET A 167 -5.16 -5.57 1.05
C MET A 167 -5.16 -6.63 2.17
N PHE A 168 -4.06 -7.37 2.34
CA PHE A 168 -3.88 -8.36 3.40
C PHE A 168 -2.84 -7.89 4.42
N GLY A 169 -2.84 -8.50 5.60
CA GLY A 169 -1.76 -8.31 6.55
C GLY A 169 -1.95 -7.11 7.48
N PRO A 170 -0.96 -6.87 8.35
CA PRO A 170 -0.92 -5.69 9.20
C PRO A 170 -0.74 -4.40 8.39
N TYR A 171 -0.27 -4.52 7.14
CA TYR A 171 -0.03 -3.39 6.24
C TYR A 171 -1.16 -3.15 5.25
N SER A 172 -2.33 -3.76 5.48
CA SER A 172 -3.48 -3.63 4.59
C SER A 172 -3.87 -2.17 4.35
N ILE A 173 -4.30 -1.90 3.11
CA ILE A 173 -4.87 -0.62 2.70
C ILE A 173 -6.39 -0.55 2.94
N MET A 174 -7.01 -1.64 3.39
CA MET A 174 -8.44 -1.67 3.67
C MET A 174 -8.80 -0.65 4.77
N GLY A 175 -9.89 0.09 4.57
CA GLY A 175 -10.33 1.16 5.47
C GLY A 175 -9.50 2.45 5.40
N ARG A 176 -8.43 2.48 4.58
CA ARG A 176 -7.68 3.71 4.27
C ARG A 176 -8.35 4.48 3.14
N SER A 177 -7.77 5.59 2.72
CA SER A 177 -8.34 6.39 1.64
C SER A 177 -7.47 6.44 0.40
N VAL A 178 -8.11 6.54 -0.78
CA VAL A 178 -7.46 7.00 -2.01
C VAL A 178 -7.71 8.49 -2.15
N VAL A 179 -6.69 9.26 -2.52
CA VAL A 179 -6.77 10.71 -2.74
C VAL A 179 -6.26 11.06 -4.12
N VAL A 180 -7.01 11.89 -4.85
CA VAL A 180 -6.63 12.49 -6.13
C VAL A 180 -6.18 13.93 -5.88
N HIS A 181 -5.00 14.26 -6.38
CA HIS A 181 -4.39 15.56 -6.17
C HIS A 181 -4.52 16.51 -7.37
N GLU A 182 -4.32 17.80 -7.10
CA GLU A 182 -4.39 18.87 -8.08
C GLU A 182 -3.20 18.86 -9.05
N GLN A 183 -2.00 18.50 -8.61
CA GLN A 183 -0.80 18.64 -9.43
C GLN A 183 -0.17 17.28 -9.74
N GLU A 184 0.83 17.33 -10.61
CA GLU A 184 1.73 16.20 -10.82
C GLU A 184 2.59 16.00 -9.58
N ASP A 185 2.83 14.73 -9.31
CA ASP A 185 3.84 14.26 -8.40
C ASP A 185 5.24 14.46 -9.02
N ASP A 186 6.13 15.15 -8.29
CA ASP A 186 7.52 15.37 -8.69
C ASP A 186 8.44 14.16 -8.47
N MET A 187 7.92 13.08 -7.89
CA MET A 187 8.56 11.80 -7.61
C MET A 187 9.79 11.93 -6.70
N GLY A 188 9.76 12.87 -5.75
CA GLY A 188 10.87 13.12 -4.82
C GLY A 188 12.00 13.97 -5.40
N LYS A 189 11.76 14.68 -6.52
CA LYS A 189 12.80 15.41 -7.28
C LYS A 189 12.71 16.94 -7.17
N GLY A 190 11.81 17.46 -6.35
CA GLY A 190 11.57 18.89 -6.15
C GLY A 190 12.57 19.60 -5.22
N ASN A 191 13.58 18.89 -4.70
CA ASN A 191 14.64 19.44 -3.83
C ASN A 191 14.11 20.16 -2.57
N ASN A 192 13.00 19.70 -2.02
CA ASN A 192 12.43 20.23 -0.78
C ASN A 192 11.81 19.11 0.06
N LYS A 193 11.48 19.40 1.31
CA LYS A 193 10.93 18.41 2.24
C LYS A 193 9.61 17.81 1.74
N ALA A 194 8.70 18.65 1.22
CA ALA A 194 7.41 18.19 0.71
C ALA A 194 7.55 17.23 -0.47
N SER A 195 8.56 17.39 -1.32
CA SER A 195 8.87 16.46 -2.41
C SER A 195 9.12 15.04 -1.89
N LEU A 196 9.89 14.90 -0.79
CA LEU A 196 10.20 13.60 -0.18
C LEU A 196 9.07 13.05 0.71
N GLU A 197 8.04 13.85 0.99
CA GLU A 197 6.89 13.45 1.82
C GLU A 197 5.65 13.14 0.98
N ASN A 198 5.38 13.92 -0.07
CA ASN A 198 4.13 13.90 -0.82
C ASN A 198 4.26 14.32 -2.30
N GLY A 199 5.48 14.39 -2.84
CA GLY A 199 5.71 14.67 -4.25
C GLY A 199 5.29 16.06 -4.71
N ASN A 200 5.05 17.01 -3.79
CA ASN A 200 4.52 18.35 -4.12
C ASN A 200 3.22 18.32 -4.93
N ALA A 201 2.37 17.30 -4.73
CA ALA A 201 1.18 17.08 -5.55
C ALA A 201 0.06 18.14 -5.37
N GLY A 202 0.21 19.12 -4.49
CA GLY A 202 -0.77 20.19 -4.30
C GLY A 202 -2.06 19.75 -3.58
N LYS A 203 -3.16 20.50 -3.79
CA LYS A 203 -4.43 20.31 -3.06
C LYS A 203 -5.05 18.94 -3.33
N ARG A 204 -5.88 18.46 -2.40
CA ARG A 204 -6.62 17.20 -2.48
C ARG A 204 -7.99 17.47 -3.12
N LEU A 205 -8.17 17.04 -4.37
CA LEU A 205 -9.40 17.30 -5.13
C LEU A 205 -10.55 16.39 -4.69
N ALA A 206 -10.26 15.10 -4.54
CA ALA A 206 -11.26 14.08 -4.26
C ALA A 206 -10.65 12.92 -3.49
N CYS A 207 -11.49 12.21 -2.75
CA CYS A 207 -11.08 11.06 -1.98
C CYS A 207 -12.23 10.10 -1.72
N CYS A 208 -11.88 8.89 -1.25
CA CYS A 208 -12.83 7.85 -0.88
C CYS A 208 -12.17 6.86 0.08
N VAL A 209 -12.98 6.08 0.79
CA VAL A 209 -12.51 5.00 1.67
C VAL A 209 -12.50 3.68 0.89
N ILE A 210 -11.44 2.89 1.07
CA ILE A 210 -11.27 1.57 0.45
C ILE A 210 -12.07 0.54 1.25
N GLY A 211 -13.17 0.05 0.68
CA GLY A 211 -14.07 -0.93 1.29
C GLY A 211 -14.15 -2.23 0.49
N ILE A 212 -14.48 -3.33 1.17
CA ILE A 212 -14.68 -4.65 0.52
C ILE A 212 -15.85 -4.56 -0.46
N CYS A 213 -15.72 -5.20 -1.62
CA CYS A 213 -16.81 -5.25 -2.60
C CYS A 213 -16.94 -6.63 -3.26
N ASN A 214 -18.02 -6.79 -4.03
CA ASN A 214 -18.24 -7.99 -4.84
C ASN A 214 -17.37 -7.96 -6.11
N LYS A 215 -16.92 -9.14 -6.57
CA LYS A 215 -16.15 -9.33 -7.82
C LYS A 215 -16.79 -8.72 -9.07
N ASN A 216 -18.13 -8.66 -9.13
CA ASN A 216 -18.86 -8.23 -10.32
C ASN A 216 -18.50 -6.79 -10.73
N LEU A 217 -18.25 -5.90 -9.75
CA LEU A 217 -17.83 -4.52 -10.03
C LEU A 217 -16.50 -4.47 -10.80
N TRP A 218 -15.56 -5.35 -10.43
CA TRP A 218 -14.27 -5.45 -11.12
C TRP A 218 -14.44 -5.94 -12.56
N GLU A 219 -15.22 -7.01 -12.76
CA GLU A 219 -15.43 -7.62 -14.08
C GLU A 219 -16.08 -6.63 -15.06
N GLU A 220 -17.13 -5.93 -14.61
CA GLU A 220 -17.81 -4.89 -15.39
C GLU A 220 -16.82 -3.78 -15.79
N LYS A 221 -16.09 -3.21 -14.82
CA LYS A 221 -15.21 -2.06 -15.09
C LYS A 221 -13.99 -2.42 -15.91
N LEU A 222 -13.47 -3.64 -15.77
CA LEU A 222 -12.33 -4.11 -16.55
C LEU A 222 -12.68 -4.10 -18.04
N SER A 223 -13.88 -4.58 -18.41
CA SER A 223 -14.34 -4.60 -19.79
C SER A 223 -14.33 -3.19 -20.43
N GLU A 224 -14.86 -2.19 -19.72
CA GLU A 224 -14.91 -0.79 -20.18
C GLU A 224 -13.53 -0.19 -20.44
N VAL A 225 -12.55 -0.49 -19.57
CA VAL A 225 -11.19 0.04 -19.69
C VAL A 225 -10.40 -0.69 -20.77
N THR A 226 -10.66 -1.99 -20.99
CA THR A 226 -9.97 -2.78 -22.03
C THR A 226 -10.56 -2.63 -23.42
N ASP A 227 -11.88 -2.46 -23.58
CA ASP A 227 -12.53 -2.41 -24.89
C ASP A 227 -12.25 -1.10 -25.64
N LYS A 228 -12.00 -0.01 -24.92
CA LYS A 228 -11.49 1.23 -25.51
C LYS A 228 -10.12 1.05 -26.17
N LYS A 229 -9.29 0.14 -25.65
CA LYS A 229 -7.98 -0.19 -26.25
C LYS A 229 -8.16 -0.85 -27.62
N LYS A 230 -9.10 -1.79 -27.77
CA LYS A 230 -9.41 -2.45 -29.05
C LYS A 230 -9.97 -1.48 -30.11
N ARG A 231 -10.90 -0.59 -29.71
CA ARG A 231 -11.45 0.43 -30.63
C ARG A 231 -10.41 1.48 -31.07
N GLY A 232 -9.40 1.76 -30.24
CA GLY A 232 -8.29 2.65 -30.57
C GLY A 232 -7.25 2.03 -31.51
N LEU A 233 -7.02 0.71 -31.44
CA LEU A 233 -6.14 0.01 -32.39
C LEU A 233 -6.76 -0.08 -33.78
N ASN A 234 -8.06 -0.36 -33.90
CA ASN A 234 -8.74 -0.46 -35.20
C ASN A 234 -8.91 0.87 -35.95
N LYS A 235 -8.72 2.02 -35.28
CA LYS A 235 -8.73 3.35 -35.93
C LYS A 235 -7.36 3.80 -36.45
N ARG A 236 -6.32 3.02 -36.21
CA ARG A 236 -4.92 3.30 -36.62
C ARG A 236 -4.38 2.28 -37.63
N ALA A 237 -5.22 1.38 -38.12
CA ALA A 237 -4.92 0.40 -39.16
C ALA A 237 -5.57 0.84 -40.48
#